data_AF-A0A6A2FBJ6-F1
#
_entry.id   AF-A0A6A2FBJ6-F1
#
_cell.length_a   1.000
_cell.length_b   1.000
_cell.length_c   1.000
_cell.angle_alpha   90.00
_cell.angle_beta   90.00
_cell.angle_gamma   90.00
#
_symmetry.space_group_name_H-M   'P 1'
#
loop_
_entity.id
_entity.type
_entity.pdbx_description
1 polymer ?
#
loop_
_entity_poly.entity_id
_entity_poly.type
_entity_poly.pdbx_seq_one_letter_code
_entity_poly.pdbx_strand_id
1 'polypeptide(L)'
;MNALLETFAINNRINLYTLDAIEVEALNDKALGKGRSVGEQWAHLHNVRLMWIDAASPKLKGELTKIEKEQATNKELLKAALEASGKVMEQLLEEGFATGKIKGFKPHPEAFLGYLIAHEAHHRGQIALTLKQCGHPLDKKTGFGMWEWGVR
;
A
#
# COMPACT_ATOMS: atom_id res chain seq x y z
N MET A 1 0.41 -21.80 -7.93
CA MET A 1 0.39 -20.42 -7.42
C MET A 1 -0.99 -19.85 -7.72
N ASN A 2 -1.68 -19.25 -6.74
CA ASN A 2 -3.00 -18.65 -6.97
C ASN A 2 -2.80 -17.28 -7.62
N ALA A 3 -3.25 -17.11 -8.86
CA ALA A 3 -3.07 -15.87 -9.63
C ALA A 3 -3.67 -14.63 -8.94
N LEU A 4 -4.72 -14.80 -8.12
CA LEU A 4 -5.31 -13.68 -7.38
C LEU A 4 -4.42 -13.20 -6.23
N LEU A 5 -3.76 -14.12 -5.52
CA LEU A 5 -2.77 -13.77 -4.50
C LEU A 5 -1.54 -13.12 -5.13
N GLU A 6 -1.05 -13.70 -6.23
CA GLU A 6 0.06 -13.13 -6.99
C GLU A 6 -0.25 -11.71 -7.49
N THR A 7 -1.49 -11.45 -7.91
CA THR A 7 -1.95 -10.11 -8.31
C THR A 7 -1.80 -9.09 -7.17
N PHE A 8 -2.17 -9.45 -5.94
CA PHE A 8 -1.94 -8.57 -4.78
C PHE A 8 -0.45 -8.40 -4.47
N ALA A 9 0.32 -9.49 -4.53
CA ALA A 9 1.76 -9.45 -4.30
C ALA A 9 2.49 -8.52 -5.29
N ILE A 10 2.13 -8.57 -6.59
CA ILE A 10 2.64 -7.64 -7.61
C ILE A 10 2.31 -6.20 -7.22
N ASN A 11 1.06 -5.90 -6.86
CA ASN A 11 0.67 -4.56 -6.42
C ASN A 11 1.52 -4.07 -5.22
N ASN A 12 1.80 -4.94 -4.24
CA ASN A 12 2.67 -4.59 -3.12
C ASN A 12 4.12 -4.34 -3.56
N ARG A 13 4.67 -5.14 -4.48
CA ARG A 13 6.01 -4.90 -5.04
C ARG A 13 6.09 -3.57 -5.77
N ILE A 14 5.05 -3.19 -6.51
CA ILE A 14 4.98 -1.87 -7.15
C ILE A 14 4.96 -0.73 -6.10
N ASN A 15 4.23 -0.89 -5.00
CA ASN A 15 4.28 0.10 -3.91
C ASN A 15 5.70 0.25 -3.36
N LEU A 16 6.37 -0.87 -3.06
CA LEU A 16 7.74 -0.87 -2.54
C LEU A 16 8.73 -0.27 -3.54
N TYR A 17 8.65 -0.66 -4.82
CA TYR A 17 9.42 -0.08 -5.92
C TYR A 17 9.26 1.44 -6.00
N THR A 18 8.02 1.92 -5.87
CA THR A 18 7.74 3.37 -5.94
C THR A 18 8.27 4.09 -4.71
N LEU A 19 8.08 3.54 -3.51
CA LEU A 19 8.62 4.09 -2.27
C LEU A 19 10.15 4.16 -2.32
N ASP A 20 10.81 3.13 -2.84
CA ASP A 20 12.26 3.06 -2.95
C ASP A 20 12.87 4.17 -3.79
N ALA A 21 12.16 4.64 -4.81
CA ALA A 21 12.62 5.74 -5.66
C ALA A 21 12.43 7.14 -5.05
N ILE A 22 11.77 7.27 -3.90
CA ILE A 22 11.49 8.57 -3.27
C ILE A 22 12.60 8.92 -2.27
N GLU A 23 13.24 10.08 -2.45
CA GLU A 23 14.22 10.59 -1.48
C GLU A 23 13.56 10.88 -0.11
N VAL A 24 14.32 10.69 0.98
CA VAL A 24 13.78 10.76 2.34
C VAL A 24 13.18 12.14 2.65
N GLU A 25 13.81 13.20 2.14
CA GLU A 25 13.38 14.58 2.31
C GLU A 25 12.00 14.81 1.69
N ALA A 26 11.73 14.18 0.55
CA ALA A 26 10.48 14.30 -0.19
C ALA A 26 9.32 13.54 0.50
N LEU A 27 9.56 12.72 1.53
CA LEU A 27 8.49 12.12 2.34
C LEU A 27 7.68 13.18 3.11
N ASN A 28 8.26 14.36 3.35
CA ASN A 28 7.55 15.49 3.96
C ASN A 28 6.73 16.32 2.97
N ASP A 29 6.87 16.09 1.66
CA ASP A 29 6.15 16.85 0.63
C ASP A 29 4.64 16.73 0.83
N LYS A 30 3.95 17.85 0.67
CA LYS A 30 2.49 17.97 0.80
C LYS A 30 1.93 18.72 -0.39
N ALA A 31 0.86 18.18 -0.97
CA ALA A 31 0.06 18.93 -1.93
C ALA A 31 -0.50 20.19 -1.25
N LEU A 32 -0.77 21.22 -2.05
CA LEU A 32 -1.34 22.48 -1.56
C LEU A 32 -2.64 22.22 -0.76
N GLY A 33 -2.69 22.67 0.50
CA GLY A 33 -3.86 22.56 1.37
C GLY A 33 -3.66 21.63 2.59
N LYS A 34 -4.76 21.13 3.15
CA LYS A 34 -4.78 20.25 4.34
C LYS A 34 -4.82 18.78 3.89
N GLY A 35 -3.69 18.25 3.46
CA GLY A 35 -3.54 16.86 3.01
C GLY A 35 -2.49 16.09 3.81
N ARG A 36 -2.44 14.77 3.55
CA ARG A 36 -1.32 13.91 3.99
C ARG A 36 -0.06 14.25 3.20
N SER A 37 1.10 14.17 3.84
CA SER A 37 2.38 14.15 3.14
C SER A 37 2.56 12.86 2.33
N VAL A 38 3.56 12.84 1.45
CA VAL A 38 3.97 11.62 0.73
C VAL A 38 4.18 10.45 1.69
N GLY A 39 4.94 10.66 2.76
CA GLY A 39 5.16 9.66 3.80
C GLY A 39 3.88 9.23 4.52
N GLU A 40 3.01 10.19 4.87
CA GLU A 40 1.73 9.91 5.52
C GLU A 40 0.78 9.10 4.60
N GLN A 41 0.88 9.24 3.28
CA GLN A 41 0.13 8.43 2.32
C GLN A 41 0.60 6.97 2.32
N TRP A 42 1.91 6.71 2.42
CA TRP A 42 2.43 5.35 2.54
C TRP A 42 2.04 4.71 3.87
N ALA A 43 2.18 5.45 4.98
CA ALA A 43 1.70 5.02 6.29
C ALA A 43 0.19 4.71 6.25
N HIS A 44 -0.59 5.50 5.52
CA HIS A 44 -2.02 5.28 5.35
C HIS A 44 -2.34 3.93 4.70
N LEU A 45 -1.56 3.48 3.71
CA LEU A 45 -1.80 2.18 3.06
C LEU A 45 -1.64 1.05 4.06
N HIS A 46 -0.54 1.04 4.80
CA HIS A 46 -0.29 0.09 5.89
C HIS A 46 -1.42 0.13 6.94
N ASN A 47 -1.80 1.33 7.39
CA ASN A 47 -2.81 1.50 8.41
C ASN A 47 -4.22 1.05 7.96
N VAL A 48 -4.56 1.20 6.67
CA VAL A 48 -5.82 0.68 6.11
C VAL A 48 -5.78 -0.85 6.05
N ARG A 49 -4.64 -1.46 5.71
CA ARG A 49 -4.49 -2.92 5.80
C ARG A 49 -4.72 -3.41 7.22
N LEU A 50 -4.15 -2.73 8.22
CA LEU A 50 -4.39 -3.06 9.63
C LEU A 50 -5.86 -2.96 10.03
N MET A 51 -6.55 -1.90 9.61
CA MET A 51 -7.99 -1.74 9.84
C MET A 51 -8.77 -2.96 9.31
N TRP A 52 -8.45 -3.41 8.10
CA TRP A 52 -9.11 -4.58 7.50
C TRP A 52 -8.74 -5.89 8.19
N ILE A 53 -7.47 -6.07 8.56
CA ILE A 53 -7.01 -7.25 9.31
C ILE A 53 -7.73 -7.32 10.66
N ASP A 54 -7.79 -6.22 11.40
CA ASP A 54 -8.49 -6.13 12.70
C ASP A 54 -9.98 -6.45 12.57
N ALA A 55 -10.64 -5.97 11.52
CA ALA A 55 -12.06 -6.21 11.28
C ALA A 55 -12.36 -7.65 10.82
N ALA A 56 -11.53 -8.17 9.90
CA ALA A 56 -11.83 -9.40 9.18
C ALA A 56 -11.24 -10.65 9.84
N SER A 57 -9.98 -10.59 10.28
CA SER A 57 -9.24 -11.72 10.86
C SER A 57 -8.17 -11.22 11.86
N PRO A 58 -8.56 -10.67 13.02
CA PRO A 58 -7.62 -10.05 13.97
C PRO A 58 -6.55 -11.01 14.50
N LYS A 59 -6.79 -12.32 14.45
CA LYS A 59 -5.80 -13.37 14.76
C LYS A 59 -4.55 -13.31 13.86
N LEU A 60 -4.67 -12.75 12.64
CA LEU A 60 -3.56 -12.64 11.69
C LEU A 60 -2.66 -11.42 11.94
N LYS A 61 -3.09 -10.46 12.77
CA LYS A 61 -2.38 -9.19 12.97
C LYS A 61 -0.94 -9.37 13.44
N GLY A 62 -0.71 -10.35 14.32
CA GLY A 62 0.59 -10.55 14.96
C GLY A 62 1.09 -9.27 15.63
N GLU A 63 2.32 -8.87 15.30
CA GLU A 63 3.01 -7.70 15.85
C GLU A 63 2.83 -6.41 15.03
N LEU A 64 2.00 -6.43 13.98
CA LEU A 64 1.79 -5.26 13.15
C LEU A 64 1.14 -4.12 13.95
N THR A 65 1.78 -2.96 13.96
CA THR A 65 1.32 -1.76 14.66
C THR A 65 1.14 -0.60 13.71
N LYS A 66 0.20 0.28 14.04
CA LYS A 66 -0.11 1.46 13.26
C LYS A 66 1.12 2.39 13.20
N ILE A 67 1.38 2.96 12.04
CA ILE A 67 2.38 4.03 11.88
C ILE A 67 1.69 5.37 12.15
N GLU A 68 2.20 6.09 13.15
CA GLU A 68 1.75 7.44 13.48
C GLU A 68 2.42 8.49 12.57
N LYS A 69 1.83 9.69 12.51
CA LYS A 69 2.24 10.74 11.55
C LYS A 69 3.69 11.16 11.74
N GLU A 70 4.13 11.20 12.99
CA GLU A 70 5.48 11.58 13.40
C GLU A 70 6.53 10.58 12.91
N GLN A 71 6.11 9.36 12.59
CA GLN A 71 6.97 8.29 12.09
C GLN A 71 6.96 8.20 10.55
N ALA A 72 6.10 8.97 9.88
CA ALA A 72 5.85 8.85 8.44
C ALA A 72 7.01 9.33 7.55
N THR A 73 8.07 9.88 8.13
CA THR A 73 9.32 10.24 7.43
C THR A 73 10.39 9.16 7.52
N ASN A 74 10.17 8.10 8.29
CA ASN A 74 11.10 6.97 8.38
C ASN A 74 10.84 5.99 7.23
N LYS A 75 11.61 6.13 6.15
CA LYS A 75 11.48 5.31 4.94
C LYS A 75 11.61 3.81 5.20
N GLU A 76 12.58 3.39 6.01
CA GLU A 76 12.79 1.98 6.32
C GLU A 76 11.64 1.38 7.13
N LEU A 77 11.07 2.14 8.06
CA LEU A 77 9.86 1.72 8.78
C LEU A 77 8.68 1.55 7.82
N LEU A 78 8.47 2.50 6.89
CA LEU A 78 7.40 2.40 5.89
C LEU A 78 7.55 1.15 5.02
N LYS A 79 8.77 0.88 4.52
CA LYS A 79 9.08 -0.31 3.72
C LYS A 79 8.79 -1.59 4.49
N ALA A 80 9.38 -1.73 5.68
CA ALA A 80 9.20 -2.90 6.52
C ALA A 80 7.72 -3.16 6.84
N ALA A 81 6.96 -2.09 7.13
CA ALA A 81 5.54 -2.20 7.41
C ALA A 81 4.71 -2.60 6.18
N LEU A 82 5.02 -2.09 4.99
CA LEU A 82 4.36 -2.50 3.74
C LEU A 82 4.69 -3.94 3.36
N GLU A 83 5.93 -4.39 3.56
CA GLU A 83 6.32 -5.79 3.37
C GLU A 83 5.57 -6.71 4.33
N ALA A 84 5.62 -6.40 5.63
CA ALA A 84 5.02 -7.24 6.66
C ALA A 84 3.49 -7.28 6.54
N SER A 85 2.83 -6.12 6.39
CA SER A 85 1.38 -6.07 6.16
C SER A 85 0.97 -6.65 4.81
N GLY A 86 1.81 -6.59 3.78
CA GLY A 86 1.57 -7.25 2.49
C GLY A 86 1.42 -8.76 2.67
N LYS A 87 2.37 -9.40 3.37
CA LYS A 87 2.31 -10.84 3.67
C LYS A 87 1.07 -11.24 4.46
N VAL A 88 0.67 -10.45 5.46
CA VAL A 88 -0.54 -10.73 6.25
C VAL A 88 -1.81 -10.53 5.43
N MET A 89 -1.84 -9.56 4.52
CA MET A 89 -2.95 -9.38 3.59
C MET A 89 -3.07 -10.53 2.59
N GLU A 90 -1.96 -11.11 2.12
CA GLU A 90 -1.98 -12.33 1.32
C GLU A 90 -2.63 -13.49 2.07
N GLN A 91 -2.31 -13.67 3.37
CA GLN A 91 -2.96 -14.68 4.21
C GLN A 91 -4.45 -14.41 4.38
N LEU A 92 -4.86 -13.16 4.62
CA LEU A 92 -6.28 -12.79 4.72
C LEU A 92 -7.02 -13.07 3.41
N LEU A 93 -6.41 -12.74 2.27
CA LEU A 93 -6.97 -13.02 0.95
C LEU A 93 -7.06 -14.53 0.70
N GLU A 94 -6.05 -15.31 1.10
CA GLU A 94 -6.06 -16.77 0.99
C GLU A 94 -7.20 -17.39 1.79
N GLU A 95 -7.37 -17.00 3.06
CA GLU A 95 -8.52 -17.38 3.90
C GLU A 95 -9.85 -16.97 3.24
N GLY A 96 -9.87 -15.76 2.66
CA GLY A 96 -11.03 -15.21 1.97
C GLY A 96 -11.44 -16.04 0.75
N PHE A 97 -10.50 -16.32 -0.15
CA PHE A 97 -10.75 -17.11 -1.36
C PHE A 97 -11.13 -18.55 -1.02
N ALA A 98 -10.50 -19.16 -0.01
CA ALA A 98 -10.85 -20.51 0.43
C ALA A 98 -12.28 -20.60 1.00
N THR A 99 -12.76 -19.54 1.65
CA THR A 99 -14.08 -19.52 2.31
C THR A 99 -15.18 -18.79 1.51
N GLY A 100 -14.81 -18.13 0.40
CA GLY A 100 -15.70 -17.31 -0.41
C GLY A 100 -16.15 -16.01 0.26
N LYS A 101 -15.54 -15.59 1.38
CA LYS A 101 -15.94 -14.37 2.11
C LYS A 101 -14.80 -13.69 2.86
N ILE A 102 -14.82 -12.37 2.90
CA ILE A 102 -14.02 -11.56 3.83
C ILE A 102 -14.98 -10.93 4.84
N LYS A 103 -14.77 -11.18 6.13
CA LYS A 103 -15.66 -10.64 7.18
C LYS A 103 -15.63 -9.10 7.14
N GLY A 104 -16.82 -8.49 7.15
CA GLY A 104 -16.97 -7.02 7.10
C GLY A 104 -16.89 -6.42 5.70
N PHE A 105 -16.62 -7.21 4.65
CA PHE A 105 -16.59 -6.76 3.27
C PHE A 105 -17.64 -7.49 2.42
N LYS A 106 -18.22 -6.76 1.45
CA LYS A 106 -19.15 -7.28 0.45
C LYS A 106 -18.79 -6.70 -0.92
N PRO A 107 -19.06 -7.41 -2.03
CA PRO A 107 -19.84 -8.65 -2.11
C PRO A 107 -19.04 -9.94 -1.85
N HIS A 108 -17.78 -10.05 -2.27
CA HIS A 108 -16.98 -11.28 -2.23
C HIS A 108 -15.46 -10.95 -2.25
N PRO A 109 -14.57 -11.93 -2.01
CA PRO A 109 -13.12 -11.70 -1.87
C PRO A 109 -12.44 -11.10 -3.11
N GLU A 110 -12.86 -11.43 -4.32
CA GLU A 110 -12.29 -10.87 -5.56
C GLU A 110 -12.59 -9.37 -5.69
N ALA A 111 -13.78 -8.95 -5.27
CA ALA A 111 -14.11 -7.53 -5.18
C ALA A 111 -13.29 -6.84 -4.08
N PHE A 112 -12.95 -7.55 -2.99
CA PHE A 112 -12.05 -7.02 -1.96
C PHE A 112 -10.64 -6.82 -2.49
N LEU A 113 -10.10 -7.78 -3.24
CA LEU A 113 -8.83 -7.63 -3.95
C LEU A 113 -8.85 -6.41 -4.88
N GLY A 114 -9.91 -6.28 -5.70
CA GLY A 114 -10.08 -5.13 -6.59
C GLY A 114 -10.12 -3.80 -5.83
N TYR A 115 -10.82 -3.75 -4.69
CA TYR A 115 -10.87 -2.60 -3.81
C TYR A 115 -9.49 -2.21 -3.27
N LEU A 116 -8.70 -3.18 -2.78
CA LEU A 116 -7.35 -2.93 -2.27
C LEU A 116 -6.44 -2.34 -3.35
N ILE A 117 -6.43 -2.95 -4.54
CA ILE A 117 -5.61 -2.48 -5.66
C ILE A 117 -6.03 -1.06 -6.07
N ALA A 118 -7.33 -0.80 -6.20
CA ALA A 118 -7.84 0.52 -6.58
C ALA A 118 -7.47 1.59 -5.54
N HIS A 119 -7.62 1.28 -4.25
CA HIS A 119 -7.26 2.17 -3.15
C HIS A 119 -5.76 2.50 -3.15
N GLU A 120 -4.90 1.49 -3.25
CA GLU A 120 -3.45 1.70 -3.21
C GLU A 120 -2.95 2.40 -4.49
N ALA A 121 -3.51 2.10 -5.66
CA ALA A 121 -3.22 2.82 -6.90
C ALA A 121 -3.66 4.29 -6.85
N HIS A 122 -4.81 4.59 -6.24
CA HIS A 122 -5.27 5.96 -6.03
C HIS A 122 -4.24 6.78 -5.25
N HIS A 123 -3.73 6.23 -4.14
CA HIS A 123 -2.73 6.90 -3.33
C HIS A 123 -1.36 6.98 -4.00
N ARG A 124 -0.94 5.96 -4.77
CA ARG A 124 0.26 6.07 -5.62
C ARG A 124 0.17 7.24 -6.59
N GLY A 125 -0.99 7.43 -7.23
CA GLY A 125 -1.24 8.58 -8.09
C GLY A 125 -1.15 9.92 -7.34
N GLN A 126 -1.73 10.00 -6.13
CA GLN A 126 -1.62 11.20 -5.28
C GLN A 126 -0.18 11.50 -4.86
N ILE A 127 0.61 10.47 -4.56
CA ILE A 127 2.03 10.60 -4.22
C ILE A 127 2.79 11.15 -5.42
N ALA A 128 2.65 10.54 -6.60
CA ALA A 128 3.33 11.01 -7.81
C ALA A 128 2.96 12.46 -8.17
N LEU A 129 1.69 12.84 -8.01
CA LEU A 129 1.24 14.20 -8.25
C LEU A 129 1.81 15.19 -7.23
N THR A 130 1.79 14.84 -5.94
CA THR A 130 2.35 15.67 -4.86
C THR A 130 3.83 15.94 -5.08
N LEU A 131 4.59 14.88 -5.32
CA LEU A 131 6.01 14.94 -5.63
C LEU A 131 6.29 15.89 -6.81
N LYS A 132 5.52 15.77 -7.89
CA LYS A 132 5.64 16.67 -9.05
C LYS A 132 5.35 18.13 -8.69
N GLN A 133 4.35 18.40 -7.85
CA GLN A 133 3.98 19.75 -7.42
C GLN A 133 5.04 20.38 -6.50
N CYS A 134 5.74 19.57 -5.72
CA CYS A 134 6.79 20.01 -4.79
C CYS A 134 8.18 20.13 -5.45
N GLY A 135 8.30 19.86 -6.75
CA GLY A 135 9.58 19.94 -7.46
C GLY A 135 10.45 18.67 -7.35
N HIS A 136 9.90 17.58 -6.80
CA HIS A 136 10.55 16.28 -6.68
C HIS A 136 9.86 15.20 -7.55
N PRO A 137 9.63 15.42 -8.86
CA PRO A 137 8.89 14.45 -9.68
C PRO A 137 9.61 13.11 -9.72
N LEU A 138 8.84 12.01 -9.71
CA LEU A 138 9.38 10.69 -10.04
C LEU A 138 10.08 10.75 -11.40
N ASP A 139 11.25 10.13 -11.50
CA ASP A 139 11.94 10.00 -12.78
C ASP A 139 11.09 9.16 -13.77
N LYS A 140 11.39 9.27 -15.07
CA LYS A 140 10.60 8.57 -16.11
C LYS A 140 10.61 7.05 -15.94
N LYS A 141 11.74 6.46 -15.57
CA LYS A 141 11.87 5.00 -15.38
C LYS A 141 11.00 4.55 -14.21
N THR A 142 10.99 5.28 -13.11
CA THR A 142 10.12 5.01 -11.97
C THR A 142 8.65 5.20 -12.34
N GLY A 143 8.31 6.31 -13.00
CA GLY A 143 6.95 6.62 -13.43
C GLY A 143 6.33 5.56 -14.36
N PHE A 144 7.09 5.06 -15.35
CA PHE A 144 6.65 3.95 -16.20
C PHE A 144 6.68 2.61 -15.44
N GLY A 145 7.69 2.39 -14.61
CA GLY A 145 7.88 1.15 -13.84
C GLY A 145 6.70 0.80 -12.93
N MET A 146 5.91 1.77 -12.48
CA MET A 146 4.66 1.51 -11.73
C MET A 146 3.62 0.68 -12.50
N TRP A 147 3.73 0.62 -13.82
CA TRP A 147 2.83 -0.09 -14.73
C TRP A 147 3.44 -1.39 -15.28
N GLU A 148 4.69 -1.68 -14.98
CA GLU A 148 5.44 -2.82 -15.51
C GLU A 148 5.24 -4.09 -14.66
N TRP A 149 3.98 -4.48 -14.42
CA TRP A 149 3.61 -5.56 -13.48
C TRP A 149 4.19 -6.94 -13.82
N GLY A 150 4.54 -7.18 -15.09
CA GLY A 150 5.15 -8.45 -15.51
C GLY A 150 6.64 -8.60 -15.21
N VAL A 151 7.32 -7.54 -14.78
CA VAL A 151 8.79 -7.51 -14.56
C VAL A 151 9.20 -6.87 -13.22
N ARG A 152 8.22 -6.59 -12.36
CA ARG A 152 8.40 -5.98 -11.04
C ARG A 152 7.83 -6.86 -9.94
#